data_AF-W9UQP4-F1
#
_entry.id   AF-W9UQP4-F1
#
_cell.length_a   1.000
_cell.length_b   1.000
_cell.length_c   1.000
_cell.angle_alpha   90.00
_cell.angle_beta   90.00
_cell.angle_gamma   90.00
#
_symmetry.space_group_name_H-M   'P 1'
#
loop_
_entity.id
_entity.type
_entity.pdbx_description
1 polymer ?
#
loop_
_entity_poly.entity_id
_entity_poly.type
_entity_poly.pdbx_seq_one_letter_code
_entity_poly.pdbx_strand_id
1 'polypeptide(L)'
;MKRAIFSPLFVSASMHLFNTLNANMPLFIKRPLIEIPLNSIFDQHLCENEFQILESRYITLYVTDIALRVTLSLHNQVLQVVDHDGDVVISGT
;
A
#
# COMPACT_ATOMS: atom_id res chain seq x y z
N MET A 1 -40.07 2.27 -12.34
CA MET A 1 -38.70 2.81 -12.13
C MET A 1 -38.48 3.06 -10.64
N LYS A 2 -37.74 2.19 -9.93
CA LYS A 2 -37.39 2.38 -8.52
C LYS A 2 -35.93 2.81 -8.44
N ARG A 3 -35.67 4.06 -8.05
CA ARG A 3 -34.32 4.55 -7.73
C ARG A 3 -33.94 4.03 -6.35
N ALA A 4 -32.96 3.14 -6.28
CA ALA A 4 -32.32 2.78 -5.03
C ALA A 4 -31.43 3.95 -4.60
N ILE A 5 -31.81 4.62 -3.51
CA ILE A 5 -30.99 5.63 -2.85
C ILE A 5 -29.96 4.85 -2.03
N PHE A 6 -28.74 4.72 -2.56
CA PHE A 6 -27.61 4.19 -1.81
C PHE A 6 -27.27 5.19 -0.71
N SER A 7 -27.45 4.79 0.56
CA SER A 7 -27.27 5.67 1.71
C SER A 7 -25.78 5.95 1.97
N PRO A 8 -25.32 7.22 2.00
CA PRO A 8 -23.90 7.56 2.17
C PRO A 8 -23.33 7.22 3.56
N LEU A 9 -24.18 6.96 4.55
CA LEU A 9 -23.75 6.63 5.91
C LEU A 9 -23.07 5.25 6.05
N PHE A 10 -23.41 4.27 5.20
CA PHE A 10 -22.84 2.92 5.31
C PHE A 10 -21.40 2.85 4.79
N VAL A 11 -21.04 3.70 3.82
CA VAL A 11 -19.69 3.73 3.24
C VAL A 11 -18.68 4.32 4.24
N SER A 12 -19.07 5.35 4.99
CA SER A 12 -18.21 6.03 5.97
C SER A 12 -17.83 5.15 7.18
N ALA A 13 -18.79 4.43 7.76
CA ALA A 13 -18.52 3.54 8.90
C ALA A 13 -17.56 2.40 8.53
N SER A 14 -17.68 1.90 7.29
CA SER A 14 -16.83 0.84 6.74
C SER A 14 -15.37 1.31 6.58
N MET A 15 -15.15 2.52 6.06
CA MET A 15 -13.79 3.09 5.93
C MET A 15 -13.13 3.35 7.28
N HIS A 16 -13.87 3.82 8.29
CA HIS A 16 -13.30 4.03 9.63
C HIS A 16 -12.84 2.72 10.28
N LEU A 17 -13.61 1.63 10.08
CA LEU A 17 -13.21 0.30 10.55
C LEU A 17 -11.97 -0.20 9.81
N PHE A 18 -11.89 -0.03 8.48
CA PHE A 18 -10.69 -0.34 7.70
C PHE A 18 -9.47 0.44 8.19
N ASN A 19 -9.59 1.74 8.42
CA ASN A 19 -8.49 2.58 8.91
C ASN A 19 -8.00 2.15 10.29
N THR A 20 -8.92 1.76 11.18
CA THR A 20 -8.59 1.30 12.54
C THR A 20 -7.93 -0.07 12.51
N LEU A 21 -8.37 -0.97 11.62
CA LEU A 21 -7.74 -2.27 11.41
C LEU A 21 -6.37 -2.13 10.75
N ASN A 22 -6.22 -1.24 9.78
CA ASN A 22 -4.96 -0.98 9.08
C ASN A 22 -3.88 -0.39 10.02
N ALA A 23 -4.27 0.50 10.93
CA ALA A 23 -3.37 1.10 11.91
C ALA A 23 -2.84 0.08 12.94
N ASN A 24 -3.62 -0.95 13.28
CA ASN A 24 -3.28 -1.94 14.31
C ASN A 24 -2.89 -3.31 13.75
N MET A 25 -2.82 -3.47 12.43
CA MET A 25 -2.48 -4.75 11.83
C MET A 25 -0.99 -5.03 12.02
N PRO A 26 -0.60 -6.16 12.63
CA PRO A 26 0.80 -6.56 12.71
C PRO A 26 1.44 -6.62 11.33
N LEU A 27 2.68 -6.15 11.24
CA LEU A 27 3.40 -6.05 9.97
C LEU A 27 3.45 -7.38 9.21
N PHE A 28 3.59 -8.52 9.91
CA PHE A 28 3.62 -9.85 9.29
C PHE A 28 2.36 -10.22 8.50
N ILE A 29 1.21 -9.62 8.81
CA ILE A 29 -0.04 -9.80 8.05
C ILE A 29 -0.09 -8.81 6.89
N LYS A 30 0.38 -7.58 7.12
CA LYS A 30 0.36 -6.50 6.15
C LYS A 30 1.31 -6.75 4.98
N ARG A 31 2.48 -7.35 5.23
CA ARG A 31 3.50 -7.66 4.22
C ARG A 31 2.96 -8.53 3.06
N PRO A 32 2.46 -9.75 3.26
CA PRO A 32 2.01 -10.59 2.14
C PRO A 32 0.83 -10.00 1.38
N LEU A 33 -0.06 -9.26 2.05
CA LEU A 33 -1.20 -8.59 1.41
C LEU A 33 -0.78 -7.47 0.44
N ILE A 34 0.44 -6.96 0.58
CA ILE A 34 0.93 -5.83 -0.19
C ILE A 34 2.06 -6.26 -1.12
N GLU A 35 3.07 -6.98 -0.62
CA GLU A 35 4.21 -7.45 -1.40
C GLU A 35 3.76 -8.35 -2.56
N ILE A 36 2.84 -9.30 -2.35
CA ILE A 36 2.40 -10.23 -3.40
C ILE A 36 1.76 -9.50 -4.59
N PRO A 37 0.67 -8.73 -4.42
CA PRO A 37 0.04 -8.07 -5.55
C PRO A 37 0.97 -7.05 -6.20
N LEU A 38 1.79 -6.34 -5.41
CA LEU A 38 2.64 -5.27 -5.91
C LEU A 38 3.78 -5.81 -6.76
N ASN A 39 4.46 -6.89 -6.32
CA ASN A 39 5.46 -7.56 -7.15
C ASN A 39 4.86 -8.23 -8.39
N SER A 40 3.63 -8.74 -8.31
CA SER A 40 2.95 -9.30 -9.50
C SER A 40 2.60 -8.22 -10.53
N ILE A 41 2.18 -7.03 -10.09
CA ILE A 41 1.83 -5.92 -11.01
C ILE A 41 3.08 -5.36 -11.68
N PHE A 42 4.18 -5.28 -10.93
CA PHE A 42 5.42 -4.66 -11.39
C PHE A 42 6.48 -5.66 -11.87
N ASP A 43 6.17 -6.95 -11.99
CA ASP A 43 7.13 -8.02 -12.32
C ASP A 43 7.97 -7.69 -13.57
N GLN A 44 7.31 -7.24 -14.65
CA GLN A 44 7.98 -6.83 -15.87
C GLN A 44 8.94 -5.66 -15.64
N HIS A 45 8.49 -4.61 -14.95
CA HIS A 45 9.28 -3.41 -14.65
C HIS A 45 10.46 -3.70 -13.71
N LEU A 46 10.29 -4.67 -12.78
CA LEU A 46 11.34 -5.15 -11.90
C LEU A 46 12.42 -5.90 -12.69
N CYS A 47 12.02 -6.76 -13.62
CA CYS A 47 12.93 -7.47 -14.52
C CYS A 47 13.68 -6.52 -15.47
N GLU A 48 13.04 -5.43 -15.89
CA GLU A 48 13.62 -4.38 -16.74
C GLU A 48 14.54 -3.40 -15.96
N ASN A 49 14.75 -3.62 -14.66
CA ASN A 49 15.55 -2.76 -13.76
C ASN A 49 15.05 -1.30 -13.65
N GLU A 50 13.79 -1.02 -13.98
CA GLU A 50 13.26 0.35 -13.92
C GLU A 50 13.21 0.90 -12.48
N PHE A 51 13.18 0.00 -11.49
CA PHE A 51 13.18 0.34 -10.08
C PHE A 51 14.56 0.37 -9.42
N GLN A 52 15.68 0.26 -10.16
CA GLN A 52 17.03 0.20 -9.56
C GLN A 52 17.35 1.39 -8.63
N ILE A 53 16.72 2.54 -8.84
CA ILE A 53 16.87 3.73 -7.98
C ILE A 53 16.41 3.47 -6.53
N LEU A 54 15.65 2.41 -6.28
CA LEU A 54 15.12 2.00 -4.99
C LEU A 54 16.01 1.02 -4.21
N GLU A 55 17.08 0.46 -4.80
CA GLU A 55 17.92 -0.56 -4.14
C GLU A 55 18.63 -0.06 -2.87
N SER A 56 18.69 1.25 -2.65
CA SER A 56 19.30 1.84 -1.46
C SER A 56 18.42 2.95 -0.86
N ARG A 57 17.10 2.85 -1.10
CA ARG A 57 16.16 3.86 -0.65
C ARG A 57 14.94 3.22 -0.01
N TYR A 58 14.39 3.94 0.94
CA TYR A 58 13.12 3.64 1.56
C TYR A 58 12.08 4.64 1.06
N ILE A 59 11.01 4.17 0.42
CA ILE A 59 9.92 5.04 0.00
C ILE A 59 8.67 4.69 0.78
N THR A 60 8.12 5.67 1.50
CA THR A 60 6.82 5.52 2.12
C THR A 60 5.73 5.88 1.11
N LEU A 61 4.87 4.93 0.80
CA LEU A 61 3.61 5.17 0.11
C LEU A 61 2.51 5.44 1.14
N TYR A 62 1.80 6.55 0.96
CA TYR A 62 0.62 6.89 1.75
C TYR A 62 -0.61 7.00 0.86
N VAL A 63 -1.47 5.99 0.93
CA VAL A 63 -2.75 5.96 0.20
C VAL A 63 -3.83 6.51 1.13
N THR A 64 -4.35 7.68 0.77
CA THR A 64 -5.14 8.53 1.65
C THR A 64 -6.59 8.06 1.83
N ASP A 65 -7.16 7.41 0.82
CA ASP A 65 -8.53 6.89 0.80
C ASP A 65 -8.74 5.71 1.76
N ILE A 66 -7.69 4.90 1.98
CA ILE A 66 -7.69 3.73 2.87
C ILE A 66 -6.73 3.88 4.06
N ALA A 67 -6.22 5.10 4.29
CA ALA A 67 -5.23 5.45 5.31
C ALA A 67 -4.05 4.45 5.37
N LEU A 68 -3.62 3.93 4.23
CA LEU A 68 -2.57 2.94 4.13
C LEU A 68 -1.22 3.65 4.06
N ARG A 69 -0.43 3.52 5.12
CA ARG A 69 0.99 3.90 5.12
C ARG A 69 1.85 2.64 5.09
N VAL A 70 2.74 2.55 4.10
CA VAL A 70 3.73 1.47 3.97
C VAL A 70 5.06 2.00 3.48
N THR A 71 6.17 1.48 3.99
CA THR A 71 7.48 1.77 3.44
C THR A 71 7.97 0.59 2.63
N LEU A 72 8.46 0.88 1.42
CA LEU A 72 8.99 -0.08 0.47
C LEU A 72 10.49 0.11 0.28
N SER A 73 11.20 -0.98 0.08
CA SER A 73 12.58 -1.02 -0.43
C SER A 73 12.70 -2.08 -1.52
N LEU A 74 13.65 -1.91 -2.45
CA LEU A 74 13.95 -2.94 -3.44
C LEU A 74 15.11 -3.82 -2.96
N HIS A 75 14.93 -5.13 -2.99
CA HIS A 75 15.98 -6.10 -2.67
C HIS A 75 15.90 -7.30 -3.61
N ASN A 76 16.99 -7.59 -4.33
CA ASN A 76 17.07 -8.67 -5.33
C ASN A 76 15.92 -8.61 -6.35
N GLN A 77 15.62 -7.42 -6.89
CA GLN A 77 14.50 -7.18 -7.80
C GLN A 77 13.10 -7.49 -7.23
N VAL A 78 12.97 -7.55 -5.90
CA VAL A 78 11.68 -7.74 -5.22
C VAL A 78 11.41 -6.54 -4.33
N LEU A 79 10.23 -5.94 -4.48
CA LEU A 79 9.74 -4.89 -3.60
C LEU A 79 9.30 -5.51 -2.26
N GLN A 80 9.92 -5.06 -1.18
CA GLN A 80 9.66 -5.53 0.17
C GLN A 80 9.10 -4.41 1.03
N VAL A 81 8.10 -4.74 1.85
CA VAL A 81 7.58 -3.86 2.89
C VAL A 81 8.48 -3.97 4.11
N VAL A 82 8.98 -2.83 4.59
CA VAL A 82 9.90 -2.76 5.72
C VAL A 82 9.33 -1.93 6.88
N ASP A 83 9.80 -2.25 8.08
CA ASP A 83 9.48 -1.50 9.31
C ASP A 83 10.51 -0.38 9.53
N HIS A 84 10.53 0.57 8.62
CA HIS A 84 11.42 1.72 8.67
C HIS A 84 10.72 2.95 8.06
N ASP A 85 11.11 4.14 8.46
CA ASP A 85 10.61 5.37 7.82
C ASP A 85 11.22 5.54 6.42
N GLY A 86 10.40 6.02 5.48
CA GLY A 86 10.88 6.33 4.14
C GLY A 86 11.70 7.62 4.11
N ASP A 87 12.73 7.65 3.26
CA ASP A 87 13.48 8.85 2.90
C ASP A 87 12.59 9.87 2.19
N VAL A 88 11.56 9.36 1.48
CA VAL A 88 10.57 10.15 0.76
C VAL A 88 9.18 9.57 1.01
N VAL A 89 8.20 10.45 1.17
CA VAL A 89 6.79 10.07 1.25
C VAL A 89 6.09 10.46 -0.06
N ILE A 90 5.52 9.47 -0.74
CA ILE A 90 4.65 9.67 -1.89
C ILE A 90 3.22 9.44 -1.42
N SER A 91 2.36 10.44 -1.58
CA SER A 91 0.94 10.36 -1.20
C SER A 91 0.04 10.34 -2.42
N GLY A 92 -0.96 9.45 -2.41
CA GLY A 92 -1.94 9.31 -3.47
C GLY A 92 -3.32 8.91 -2.96
N THR A 93 -4.27 8.80 -3.87
CA THR A 93 -5.64 8.30 -3.65
C THR A 93 -5.87 7.10 -4.53
#